data_AF-A0A933T932-F1
#
_entry.id   AF-A0A933T932-F1
#
_cell.length_a   1.000
_cell.length_b   1.000
_cell.length_c   1.000
_cell.angle_alpha   90.00
_cell.angle_beta   90.00
_cell.angle_gamma   90.00
#
_symmetry.space_group_name_H-M   'P 1'
#
loop_
_entity.id
_entity.type
_entity.pdbx_description
1 polymer ?
#
loop_
_entity_poly.entity_id
_entity_poly.type
_entity_poly.pdbx_seq_one_letter_code
_entity_poly.pdbx_strand_id
1 'polypeptide(L)'
;MIEDSDLPLLIAPKGKYRIIGIDKFHPPGTDHWLVGDYYDLETALKIARAKTEEAKPLATSSSIATVYYVYDDKGWYRGGNIYYNE
;
A
#
# COMPACT_ATOMS: atom_id res chain seq x y z
N MET A 1 -4.23 -15.02 -11.71
CA MET A 1 -5.64 -14.84 -11.30
C MET A 1 -5.58 -14.24 -9.91
N ILE A 2 -6.07 -13.01 -9.73
CA ILE A 2 -6.19 -12.41 -8.39
C ILE A 2 -7.43 -13.08 -7.80
N GLU A 3 -7.26 -13.94 -6.80
CA GLU A 3 -8.41 -14.53 -6.10
C GLU A 3 -9.18 -13.43 -5.38
N ASP A 4 -10.51 -13.48 -5.46
CA ASP A 4 -11.47 -12.52 -4.88
C ASP A 4 -11.31 -12.26 -3.37
N SER A 5 -10.38 -12.93 -2.68
CA SER A 5 -10.18 -12.84 -1.24
C SER A 5 -9.45 -11.59 -0.74
N ASP A 6 -8.75 -10.84 -1.61
CA ASP A 6 -8.03 -9.61 -1.22
C ASP A 6 -8.83 -8.32 -1.40
N LEU A 7 -9.91 -8.35 -2.18
CA LEU A 7 -10.80 -7.20 -2.38
C LEU A 7 -11.31 -6.55 -1.08
N PRO A 8 -11.71 -7.29 -0.02
CA PRO A 8 -12.14 -6.67 1.23
C PRO A 8 -10.99 -5.98 2.00
N LEU A 9 -9.73 -6.35 1.74
CA LEU A 9 -8.58 -5.70 2.36
C LEU A 9 -8.37 -4.29 1.76
N LEU A 10 -8.60 -4.11 0.46
CA LEU A 10 -8.33 -2.84 -0.24
C LEU A 10 -9.38 -1.76 -0.01
N ILE A 11 -10.61 -2.12 0.34
CA ILE A 11 -11.69 -1.16 0.57
C ILE A 11 -11.54 -0.55 1.98
N ALA A 12 -11.25 0.74 2.05
CA ALA A 12 -11.19 1.46 3.32
C ALA A 12 -12.60 1.57 3.96
N PRO A 13 -12.70 1.74 5.29
CA PRO A 13 -13.97 2.11 5.90
C PRO A 13 -14.49 3.42 5.30
N LYS A 14 -15.81 3.58 5.23
CA LYS A 14 -16.46 4.75 4.63
C LYS A 14 -15.85 6.07 5.11
N GLY A 15 -15.49 6.94 4.16
CA GLY A 15 -14.86 8.23 4.43
C GLY A 15 -13.42 8.18 4.95
N LYS A 16 -12.74 7.04 4.84
CA LYS A 16 -11.34 6.86 5.22
C LYS A 16 -10.47 6.47 4.03
N TYR A 17 -9.17 6.50 4.29
CA TYR A 17 -8.10 6.07 3.42
C TYR A 17 -7.31 4.98 4.14
N ARG A 18 -7.17 3.84 3.48
CA ARG A 18 -6.50 2.66 4.00
C ARG A 18 -5.10 2.56 3.44
N ILE A 19 -4.11 2.32 4.31
CA ILE A 19 -2.75 2.00 3.90
C ILE A 19 -2.56 0.48 3.95
N ILE A 20 -2.15 -0.09 2.82
CA ILE A 20 -1.74 -1.49 2.69
C ILE A 20 -0.25 -1.55 2.42
N GLY A 21 0.47 -2.33 3.23
CA GLY A 21 1.83 -2.75 2.92
C GLY A 21 1.80 -3.93 1.98
N ILE A 22 2.63 -3.88 0.93
CA ILE A 22 2.76 -4.93 -0.06
C ILE A 22 4.24 -5.30 -0.14
N ASP A 23 4.54 -6.55 0.14
CA ASP A 23 5.82 -7.13 -0.21
C ASP A 23 5.80 -7.61 -1.67
N LYS A 24 6.64 -7.00 -2.51
CA LYS A 24 6.74 -7.36 -3.93
C LYS A 24 7.49 -8.67 -4.19
N PHE A 25 8.17 -9.23 -3.18
CA PHE A 25 8.86 -10.51 -3.30
C PHE A 25 7.88 -11.69 -3.38
N HIS A 26 6.73 -11.53 -2.74
CA HIS A 26 5.72 -12.56 -2.64
C HIS A 26 4.71 -12.46 -3.78
N PRO A 27 4.10 -13.58 -4.20
CA PRO A 27 3.00 -13.57 -5.16
C PRO A 27 1.91 -12.58 -4.73
N PRO A 28 1.25 -11.88 -5.66
CA PRO A 28 0.14 -11.00 -5.34
C PRO A 28 -0.88 -11.73 -4.47
N GLY A 29 -1.16 -11.18 -3.28
CA GLY A 29 -2.16 -11.70 -2.37
C GLY A 29 -1.70 -12.63 -1.26
N THR A 30 -0.41 -12.98 -1.19
CA THR A 30 0.09 -13.81 -0.06
C THR A 30 0.63 -12.97 1.10
N ASP A 31 1.03 -11.71 0.87
CA ASP A 31 1.75 -10.91 1.87
C ASP A 31 1.36 -9.42 1.83
N HIS A 32 0.06 -9.16 1.74
CA HIS A 32 -0.50 -7.83 1.96
C HIS A 32 -0.95 -7.69 3.42
N TRP A 33 -0.62 -6.56 4.06
CA TRP A 33 -1.08 -6.30 5.42
C TRP A 33 -1.66 -4.90 5.58
N LEU A 34 -2.67 -4.79 6.44
CA LEU A 34 -3.24 -3.52 6.84
C LEU A 34 -2.25 -2.77 7.75
N VAL A 35 -1.86 -1.58 7.34
CA VAL A 35 -1.06 -0.66 8.17
C VAL A 35 -1.97 0.23 9.01
N GLY A 36 -3.06 0.72 8.43
CA GLY A 36 -4.02 1.54 9.17
C GLY A 36 -5.02 2.26 8.28
N ASP A 37 -6.05 2.82 8.92
CA ASP A 37 -7.12 3.60 8.30
C ASP A 37 -7.10 5.04 8.81
N TYR A 38 -7.13 6.02 7.91
CA TYR A 38 -6.96 7.44 8.19
C TYR A 38 -8.10 8.26 7.60
N TYR A 39 -8.53 9.33 8.29
CA TYR A 39 -9.61 10.20 7.78
C TYR A 39 -9.16 11.18 6.70
N ASP A 40 -7.86 11.40 6.57
CA ASP A 40 -7.27 12.40 5.69
C ASP A 40 -6.33 11.77 4.67
N LEU A 41 -6.50 12.14 3.39
CA LEU A 41 -5.73 11.58 2.29
C LEU A 41 -4.27 12.02 2.36
N GLU A 42 -4.02 13.28 2.67
CA GLU A 42 -2.66 13.83 2.70
C GLU A 42 -1.83 13.14 3.79
N THR A 43 -2.42 12.96 4.96
CA THR A 43 -1.84 12.21 6.09
C THR A 43 -1.56 10.76 5.69
N ALA A 44 -2.53 10.08 5.06
CA ALA A 44 -2.35 8.70 4.61
C ALA A 44 -1.20 8.58 3.60
N LEU A 45 -1.14 9.49 2.62
CA LEU A 45 -0.07 9.54 1.62
C LEU A 45 1.29 9.82 2.24
N LYS A 46 1.37 10.76 3.20
CA LYS A 46 2.61 11.08 3.91
C LYS A 46 3.15 9.86 4.66
N ILE A 47 2.28 9.14 5.37
CA ILE A 47 2.64 7.92 6.10
C ILE A 47 3.08 6.81 5.14
N ALA A 48 2.33 6.57 4.08
CA ALA A 48 2.66 5.54 3.10
C ALA A 48 4.02 5.80 2.42
N ARG A 49 4.31 7.06 2.06
CA ARG A 49 5.60 7.45 1.48
C ARG A 49 6.74 7.29 2.48
N ALA A 50 6.58 7.79 3.70
CA ALA A 50 7.60 7.65 4.75
C ALA A 50 7.95 6.17 5.02
N LYS A 51 6.93 5.30 5.13
CA LYS A 51 7.14 3.86 5.29
C LYS A 51 7.83 3.21 4.08
N THR A 52 7.51 3.66 2.87
CA THR A 52 8.18 3.18 1.66
C THR A 52 9.65 3.61 1.63
N GLU A 53 9.96 4.83 2.08
CA GLU A 53 11.35 5.31 2.23
C GLU A 53 12.12 4.56 3.32
N GLU A 54 11.49 4.25 4.45
CA GLU A 54 12.07 3.44 5.53
C GLU A 54 12.39 2.01 5.09
N ALA A 55 11.54 1.41 4.24
CA ALA A 55 11.73 0.05 3.74
C ALA A 55 12.76 -0.02 2.60
N LYS A 56 12.96 1.07 1.85
CA LYS A 56 13.90 1.15 0.72
C LYS A 56 15.31 0.62 1.01
N PRO A 57 16.02 1.04 2.09
CA PRO A 57 17.38 0.56 2.36
C PRO A 57 17.45 -0.92 2.76
N LEU A 58 16.32 -1.54 3.11
CA LEU A 58 16.26 -2.96 3.49
C LEU A 58 16.16 -3.88 2.27
N ALA A 59 15.85 -3.32 1.09
CA ALA A 59 15.75 -4.07 -0.15
C ALA A 59 17.08 -4.05 -0.91
N THR A 60 17.53 -5.21 -1.39
CA THR A 60 18.74 -5.35 -2.23
C THR A 60 18.53 -4.86 -3.67
N SER A 61 17.28 -4.55 -4.07
CA SER A 61 16.91 -3.98 -5.37
C SER A 61 15.57 -3.24 -5.28
N SER A 62 15.33 -2.24 -6.14
CA SER A 62 14.03 -1.54 -6.29
C SER A 62 12.88 -2.49 -6.66
N SER A 63 13.21 -3.60 -7.32
CA SER A 63 12.27 -4.70 -7.63
C SER A 63 11.94 -5.59 -6.42
N ILE A 64 12.65 -5.44 -5.29
CA ILE A 64 12.51 -6.23 -4.05
C ILE A 64 11.91 -5.37 -2.91
N ALA A 65 11.44 -4.15 -3.21
CA ALA A 65 10.99 -3.22 -2.19
C ALA A 65 9.58 -3.54 -1.66
N THR A 66 9.43 -3.55 -0.33
CA THR A 66 8.14 -3.32 0.32
C THR A 66 7.64 -1.92 -0.04
N VAL A 67 6.41 -1.85 -0.54
CA VAL A 67 5.75 -0.59 -0.91
C VAL A 67 4.45 -0.43 -0.14
N TYR A 68 4.07 0.80 0.12
CA TYR A 68 2.86 1.11 0.87
C TYR A 68 1.91 1.90 -0.01
N TYR A 69 0.70 1.38 -0.20
CA TYR A 69 -0.32 1.97 -1.08
C TYR A 69 -1.50 2.45 -0.27
N VAL A 70 -2.10 3.55 -0.74
CA VAL A 70 -3.29 4.16 -0.17
C VAL A 70 -4.49 3.83 -1.06
N TYR A 71 -5.57 3.37 -0.45
CA TYR A 71 -6.85 3.09 -1.11
C TYR A 71 -7.98 3.87 -0.43
N ASP A 72 -9.01 4.25 -1.18
CA ASP A 72 -10.20 4.91 -0.63
C ASP A 72 -11.31 3.89 -0.25
N ASP A 73 -12.46 4.41 0.18
CA ASP A 73 -13.64 3.61 0.55
C ASP A 73 -14.39 2.97 -0.63
N LYS A 74 -13.87 3.13 -1.85
CA LYS A 74 -14.28 2.40 -3.06
C LYS A 74 -13.22 1.38 -3.50
N GLY A 75 -12.14 1.23 -2.74
CA GLY A 75 -10.99 0.41 -3.10
C GLY A 75 -10.15 1.00 -4.24
N TRP A 76 -10.30 2.29 -4.55
CA TRP A 76 -9.53 2.94 -5.60
C TRP A 76 -8.17 3.37 -5.08
N TYR A 77 -7.12 3.02 -5.83
CA TYR A 77 -5.76 3.48 -5.54
C TYR A 77 -5.66 5.00 -5.57
N ARG A 78 -5.01 5.56 -4.56
CA ARG A 78 -4.84 7.00 -4.34
C ARG A 78 -3.38 7.46 -4.33
N GLY A 79 -2.41 6.54 -4.26
CA GLY A 79 -0.99 6.88 -4.20
C GLY A 79 -0.25 6.11 -3.12
N GLY A 80 0.95 6.58 -2.76
CA GLY A 80 1.78 5.99 -1.71
C GLY A 80 3.07 5.37 -2.25
N ASN A 81 3.05 4.89 -3.50
CA ASN A 81 4.26 4.49 -4.19
C ASN A 81 5.11 5.72 -4.59
N ILE A 82 6.39 5.73 -4.23
CA ILE A 82 7.37 6.73 -4.70
C ILE A 82 8.15 6.26 -5.94
N TYR A 83 7.97 5.02 -6.40
CA TYR A 83 8.73 4.41 -7.51
C TYR A 83 8.09 4.60 -8.90
N TYR A 84 7.21 5.59 -9.11
CA TYR A 84 6.81 5.97 -10.47
C TYR A 84 7.93 6.81 -11.09
N ASN A 85 8.96 6.17 -11.66
CA ASN A 85 9.89 6.66 -12.68
C ASN A 85 11.15 5.76 -12.73
N GLU A 86 11.01 4.48 -13.08
CA GLU A 86 12.10 3.71 -13.69
C GLU A 86 11.70 3.33 -15.12
#